data_AF-A0A819LPA2-F1
#
_entry.id   AF-A0A819LPA2-F1
#
_cell.length_a   1.000
_cell.length_b   1.000
_cell.length_c   1.000
_cell.angle_alpha   90.00
_cell.angle_beta   90.00
_cell.angle_gamma   90.00
#
_symmetry.space_group_name_H-M   'P 1'
#
loop_
_entity.id
_entity.type
_entity.pdbx_description
1 polymer ?
#
loop_
_entity_poly.entity_id
_entity_poly.type
_entity_poly.pdbx_seq_one_letter_code
_entity_poly.pdbx_strand_id
1 'polypeptide(L)'
;MTIQRYLTYYCPRILTSSKKYRFLSIFILSIFIFIFIIYNIHISIHQSTQQFDDSISYKKSLNLLHKQKVLVPVSINRLYDYQVVCTGNSGILNRTNLIHQISTICKINLNGSLKINLNPTNDFQIRSSLTLKYVKLWKTFNTCSIFENETIAIIISYRNREKNLQNLLYNLLPFLQRQKIFNYKIFIIEQQTSGAFNKGRLYNIGFYHIMKIYKPTCVIFHDVDLIPENDQNLYSCLTLTNHPLHMSANVRFKINGSYTTIYSFLVGGVLTIRPETFILLNGYSNRYFNWGGEDDDMGLRFLSKDICVQRPTTGYYYAGSHSTQIRNENRFKLLFDATLRQDIDGLNNIDQLARVTNTYEYPLVTWITVKWIDKYSSIS
;
A
#
# COMPACT_ATOMS: atom_id res chain seq x y z
N MET A 1 -0.84 -30.15 -6.15
CA MET A 1 -0.51 -31.28 -5.26
C MET A 1 0.66 -30.83 -4.37
N THR A 2 0.48 -30.67 -3.07
CA THR A 2 1.55 -30.19 -2.17
C THR A 2 2.74 -31.17 -2.22
N ILE A 3 3.97 -30.67 -2.38
CA ILE A 3 5.21 -31.48 -2.49
C ILE A 3 5.33 -32.49 -1.35
N GLN A 4 4.86 -32.12 -0.16
CA GLN A 4 4.82 -33.00 1.01
C GLN A 4 3.91 -34.24 0.82
N ARG A 5 2.77 -34.09 0.12
CA ARG A 5 1.90 -35.22 -0.27
C ARG A 5 2.50 -36.05 -1.40
N TYR A 6 3.32 -35.46 -2.28
CA TYR A 6 4.01 -36.19 -3.34
C TYR A 6 5.15 -37.06 -2.78
N LEU A 7 5.93 -36.51 -1.85
CA LEU A 7 7.03 -37.22 -1.17
C LEU A 7 6.51 -38.37 -0.30
N THR A 8 5.41 -38.18 0.45
CA THR A 8 4.83 -39.28 1.25
C THR A 8 4.23 -40.40 0.41
N TYR A 9 3.68 -40.09 -0.78
CA TYR A 9 3.00 -41.09 -1.62
C TYR A 9 3.96 -41.84 -2.56
N TYR A 10 5.01 -41.17 -3.07
CA TYR A 10 5.89 -41.75 -4.08
C TYR A 10 7.26 -42.23 -3.56
N CYS A 11 7.79 -41.71 -2.44
CA CYS A 11 9.05 -42.24 -1.86
C CYS A 11 8.98 -43.73 -1.49
N PRO A 12 7.89 -44.24 -0.88
CA PRO A 12 7.84 -45.66 -0.49
C PRO A 12 7.81 -46.62 -1.68
N ARG A 13 7.27 -46.19 -2.83
CA ARG A 13 7.17 -47.01 -4.06
C ARG A 13 8.45 -47.00 -4.91
N ILE A 14 9.27 -45.96 -4.81
CA ILE A 14 10.56 -45.86 -5.51
C ILE A 14 11.60 -46.82 -4.90
N LEU A 15 11.55 -47.00 -3.57
CA LEU A 15 12.48 -47.86 -2.83
C LEU A 15 12.23 -49.37 -3.01
N THR A 16 11.07 -49.77 -3.56
CA THR A 16 10.68 -51.18 -3.75
C THR A 16 10.78 -51.67 -5.20
N SER A 17 11.17 -50.82 -6.16
CA SER A 17 11.27 -51.21 -7.57
C SER A 17 12.64 -51.83 -7.94
N SER A 18 12.65 -52.71 -8.95
CA SER A 18 13.83 -53.48 -9.37
C SER A 18 15.06 -52.61 -9.64
N LYS A 19 16.27 -53.18 -9.50
CA LYS A 19 17.57 -52.47 -9.68
C LYS A 19 17.63 -51.56 -10.93
N LYS A 20 16.88 -51.90 -11.98
CA LYS A 20 16.80 -51.17 -13.26
C LYS A 20 16.14 -49.78 -13.16
N TYR A 21 15.21 -49.56 -12.22
CA TYR A 21 14.48 -48.28 -12.08
C TYR A 21 15.02 -47.38 -10.96
N ARG A 22 15.91 -47.92 -10.11
CA ARG A 22 16.53 -47.20 -8.99
C ARG A 22 17.46 -46.08 -9.46
N PHE A 23 18.20 -46.29 -10.56
CA PHE A 23 19.05 -45.25 -11.16
C PHE A 23 18.25 -44.10 -11.75
N LEU A 24 17.18 -44.41 -12.50
CA LEU A 24 16.33 -43.39 -13.13
C LEU A 24 15.61 -42.53 -12.09
N SER A 25 15.15 -43.14 -11.00
CA SER A 25 14.47 -42.42 -9.90
C SER A 25 15.43 -41.55 -9.08
N ILE A 26 16.67 -42.02 -8.82
CA ILE A 26 17.72 -41.20 -8.19
C ILE A 26 18.09 -40.01 -9.08
N PHE A 27 18.20 -40.22 -10.41
CA PHE A 27 18.52 -39.17 -11.38
C PHE A 27 17.40 -38.13 -11.50
N ILE A 28 16.13 -38.54 -11.50
CA ILE A 28 15.00 -37.61 -11.50
C ILE A 28 14.97 -36.81 -10.19
N LEU A 29 15.19 -37.46 -9.04
CA LEU A 29 15.22 -36.79 -7.74
C LEU A 29 16.38 -35.78 -7.66
N SER A 30 17.56 -36.09 -8.20
CA SER A 30 18.70 -35.15 -8.23
C SER A 30 18.43 -33.94 -9.12
N ILE A 31 17.74 -34.10 -10.26
CA ILE A 31 17.28 -32.98 -11.09
C ILE A 31 16.29 -32.10 -10.33
N PHE A 32 15.31 -32.68 -9.63
CA PHE A 32 14.36 -31.91 -8.83
C PHE A 32 15.02 -31.14 -7.69
N ILE A 33 15.98 -31.77 -6.99
CA ILE A 33 16.77 -31.11 -5.94
C ILE A 33 17.59 -29.97 -6.54
N PHE A 34 18.24 -30.19 -7.69
CA PHE A 34 19.03 -29.15 -8.37
C PHE A 34 18.16 -27.96 -8.80
N ILE A 35 17.01 -28.20 -9.43
CA ILE A 35 16.05 -27.15 -9.81
C ILE A 35 15.56 -26.41 -8.56
N PHE A 36 15.26 -27.12 -7.48
CA PHE A 36 14.85 -26.50 -6.21
C PHE A 36 15.95 -25.63 -5.61
N ILE A 37 17.21 -26.08 -5.62
CA ILE A 37 18.35 -25.30 -5.15
C ILE A 37 18.54 -24.04 -6.01
N ILE A 38 18.53 -24.17 -7.33
CA ILE A 38 18.65 -23.02 -8.25
C ILE A 38 17.51 -22.02 -8.04
N TYR A 39 16.28 -22.50 -7.87
CA TYR A 39 15.12 -21.65 -7.59
C TYR A 39 15.27 -20.90 -6.26
N ASN A 40 15.73 -21.55 -5.19
CA ASN A 40 15.96 -20.90 -3.90
C ASN A 40 17.15 -19.93 -3.92
N ILE A 41 18.23 -20.25 -4.65
CA ILE A 41 19.36 -19.33 -4.86
C ILE A 41 18.90 -18.09 -5.62
N HIS A 42 18.13 -18.27 -6.70
CA HIS A 42 17.57 -17.16 -7.47
C HIS A 42 16.67 -16.26 -6.61
N ILE A 43 15.82 -16.86 -5.76
CA ILE A 43 15.00 -16.09 -4.81
C ILE A 43 15.87 -15.31 -3.82
N SER A 44 16.87 -15.96 -3.23
CA SER A 44 17.77 -15.34 -2.23
C SER A 44 18.56 -14.17 -2.83
N ILE A 45 19.08 -14.32 -4.05
CA ILE A 45 19.75 -13.25 -4.79
C ILE A 45 18.79 -12.10 -5.11
N HIS A 46 17.55 -12.40 -5.52
CA HIS A 46 16.56 -11.37 -5.82
C HIS A 46 16.13 -10.60 -4.56
N GLN A 47 16.06 -11.25 -3.40
CA GLN A 47 15.75 -10.61 -2.12
C GLN A 47 16.90 -9.70 -1.65
N SER A 48 18.13 -10.21 -1.71
CA SER A 48 19.31 -9.47 -1.27
C SER A 48 19.56 -8.23 -2.14
N THR A 49 19.35 -8.34 -3.45
CA THR A 49 19.44 -7.20 -4.38
C THR A 49 18.38 -6.14 -4.09
N GLN A 50 17.13 -6.52 -3.84
CA GLN A 50 16.07 -5.56 -3.50
C GLN A 50 16.35 -4.85 -2.16
N GLN A 51 16.73 -5.59 -1.12
CA GLN A 51 17.05 -5.02 0.19
C GLN A 51 18.31 -4.13 0.14
N PHE A 52 19.32 -4.52 -0.66
CA PHE A 52 20.53 -3.73 -0.88
C PHE A 52 20.22 -2.42 -1.62
N ASP A 53 19.40 -2.48 -2.66
CA ASP A 53 18.96 -1.30 -3.42
C ASP A 53 18.16 -0.31 -2.56
N ASP A 54 17.26 -0.81 -1.71
CA ASP A 54 16.50 0.02 -0.76
C ASP A 54 17.45 0.69 0.25
N SER A 55 18.46 -0.04 0.72
CA SER A 55 19.49 0.51 1.64
C SER A 55 20.37 1.58 0.98
N ILE A 56 20.68 1.44 -0.31
CA ILE A 56 21.40 2.45 -1.09
C ILE A 56 20.52 3.67 -1.33
N SER A 57 19.24 3.46 -1.68
CA SER A 57 18.26 4.54 -1.84
C SER A 57 18.15 5.34 -0.55
N TYR A 58 18.04 4.64 0.57
CA TYR A 58 18.00 5.21 1.91
C TYR A 58 19.24 6.05 2.22
N LYS A 59 20.44 5.47 2.11
CA LYS A 59 21.70 6.16 2.40
C LYS A 59 21.94 7.35 1.48
N LYS A 60 21.59 7.24 0.19
CA LYS A 60 21.68 8.36 -0.75
C LYS A 60 20.70 9.45 -0.35
N SER A 61 19.43 9.13 -0.15
CA SER A 61 18.40 10.12 0.24
C SER A 61 18.78 10.86 1.53
N LEU A 62 19.27 10.15 2.57
CA LEU A 62 19.80 10.79 3.78
C LEU A 62 21.01 11.67 3.51
N ASN A 63 22.00 11.19 2.76
CA ASN A 63 23.19 11.98 2.44
C ASN A 63 22.84 13.24 1.64
N LEU A 64 21.77 13.20 0.84
CA LEU A 64 21.27 14.33 0.07
C LEU A 64 20.54 15.34 0.96
N LEU A 65 19.71 14.88 1.90
CA LEU A 65 19.12 15.72 2.94
C LEU A 65 20.18 16.43 3.80
N HIS A 66 21.23 15.70 4.19
CA HIS A 66 22.39 16.25 4.89
C HIS A 66 23.09 17.36 4.08
N LYS A 67 23.26 17.17 2.76
CA LYS A 67 23.88 18.17 1.87
C LYS A 67 23.01 19.41 1.64
N GLN A 68 21.68 19.30 1.73
CA GLN A 68 20.76 20.42 1.59
C GLN A 68 20.60 21.26 2.87
N LYS A 69 21.39 21.00 3.94
CA LYS A 69 21.18 21.56 5.29
C LYS A 69 19.78 21.29 5.87
N VAL A 70 19.04 20.32 5.31
CA VAL A 70 17.84 19.74 5.92
C VAL A 70 18.32 18.71 6.95
N LEU A 71 19.12 19.19 7.91
CA LEU A 71 19.48 18.46 9.11
C LEU A 71 18.36 18.70 10.10
N VAL A 72 17.22 18.01 9.92
CA VAL A 72 16.26 17.94 11.01
C VAL A 72 16.46 16.60 11.70
N PRO A 73 16.94 16.59 12.96
CA PRO A 73 17.16 15.34 13.67
C PRO A 73 15.83 14.59 13.69
N VAL A 74 15.80 13.39 13.10
CA VAL A 74 14.57 12.61 13.07
C VAL A 74 14.38 11.98 14.44
N SER A 75 13.36 12.41 15.18
CA SER A 75 12.99 11.77 16.44
C SER A 75 12.01 10.63 16.16
N ILE A 76 12.26 9.48 16.80
CA ILE A 76 11.38 8.33 16.74
C ILE A 76 10.79 8.15 18.13
N ASN A 77 9.52 8.53 18.28
CA ASN A 77 8.79 8.36 19.53
C ASN A 77 7.91 7.11 19.43
N ARG A 78 8.07 6.16 20.36
CA ARG A 78 7.19 5.00 20.48
C ARG A 78 6.09 5.27 21.51
N LEU A 79 4.87 5.38 21.02
CA LEU A 79 3.63 5.35 21.80
C LEU A 79 3.10 3.91 21.86
N TYR A 80 2.07 3.66 22.67
CA TYR A 80 1.49 2.31 22.79
C TYR A 80 1.02 1.77 21.43
N ASP A 81 0.24 2.58 20.70
CA ASP A 81 -0.37 2.15 19.43
C ASP A 81 0.43 2.59 18.20
N TYR A 82 1.36 3.56 18.34
CA TYR A 82 2.01 4.22 17.20
C TYR A 82 3.49 4.49 17.40
N GLN A 83 4.26 4.34 16.32
CA GLN A 83 5.58 4.95 16.17
C GLN A 83 5.44 6.27 15.41
N VAL A 84 5.95 7.37 15.94
CA VAL A 84 5.89 8.69 15.31
C VAL A 84 7.28 9.10 14.84
N VAL A 85 7.37 9.55 13.60
CA VAL A 85 8.59 10.04 12.97
C VAL A 85 8.42 11.52 12.69
N CYS A 86 9.23 12.34 13.33
CA CYS A 86 9.16 13.81 13.28
C CYS A 86 10.52 14.40 12.96
N THR A 87 10.51 15.64 12.45
CA THR A 87 11.65 16.52 12.43
C THR A 87 11.80 17.21 13.81
N GLY A 88 12.97 17.12 14.46
CA GLY A 88 13.25 17.80 15.74
C GLY A 88 12.74 17.11 17.02
N ASN A 89 12.87 17.82 18.15
CA ASN A 89 12.27 17.46 19.43
C ASN A 89 10.77 17.82 19.42
N SER A 90 9.97 17.08 18.66
CA SER A 90 8.52 17.11 18.83
C SER A 90 8.21 16.68 20.26
N GLY A 91 7.61 17.59 21.04
CA GLY A 91 7.33 17.43 22.47
C GLY A 91 6.59 16.15 22.83
N ILE A 92 6.49 15.89 24.14
CA ILE A 92 5.92 14.67 24.72
C ILE A 92 4.55 14.38 24.11
N LEU A 93 4.48 13.39 23.22
CA LEU A 93 3.23 12.84 22.72
C LEU A 93 2.64 11.94 23.82
N ASN A 94 1.43 12.26 24.30
CA ASN A 94 0.80 11.49 25.37
C ASN A 94 0.52 10.06 24.94
N ARG A 95 0.99 9.10 25.76
CA ARG A 95 0.70 7.67 25.62
C ARG A 95 -0.79 7.43 25.86
N THR A 96 -1.57 7.34 24.79
CA THR A 96 -3.00 7.02 24.84
C THR A 96 -3.27 5.75 24.03
N ASN A 97 -4.11 4.87 24.59
CA ASN A 97 -4.54 3.63 23.95
C ASN A 97 -5.83 3.93 23.15
N LEU A 98 -5.65 4.58 22.01
CA LEU A 98 -6.74 5.09 21.16
C LEU A 98 -7.61 3.93 20.67
N ILE A 99 -6.98 2.82 20.27
CA ILE A 99 -7.70 1.67 19.74
C ILE A 99 -8.63 1.07 20.80
N HIS A 100 -8.16 0.92 22.04
CA HIS A 100 -8.99 0.43 23.15
C HIS A 100 -10.15 1.39 23.47
N GLN A 101 -9.89 2.70 23.48
CA GLN A 101 -10.94 3.70 23.72
C GLN A 101 -12.03 3.64 22.65
N ILE A 102 -11.64 3.62 21.36
CA ILE A 102 -12.56 3.49 20.24
C ILE A 102 -13.33 2.16 20.33
N SER A 103 -12.64 1.06 20.60
CA SER A 103 -13.28 -0.26 20.72
C SER A 103 -14.35 -0.28 21.81
N THR A 104 -14.08 0.34 22.96
CA THR A 104 -15.02 0.46 24.07
C THR A 104 -16.22 1.34 23.71
N ILE A 105 -15.98 2.55 23.20
CA ILE A 105 -17.05 3.51 22.87
C ILE A 105 -17.93 2.99 21.74
N CYS A 106 -17.30 2.47 20.68
CA CYS A 106 -18.00 1.96 19.50
C CYS A 106 -18.54 0.53 19.70
N LYS A 107 -18.25 -0.13 20.84
CA LYS A 107 -18.53 -1.57 21.07
C LYS A 107 -18.06 -2.41 19.88
N ILE A 108 -16.81 -2.21 19.46
CA ILE A 108 -16.17 -2.97 18.39
C ILE A 108 -15.40 -4.12 19.03
N ASN A 109 -15.58 -5.32 18.48
CA ASN A 109 -14.76 -6.48 18.85
C ASN A 109 -13.73 -6.75 17.75
N LEU A 110 -12.51 -6.26 17.95
CA LEU A 110 -11.38 -6.44 17.04
C LEU A 110 -10.57 -7.67 17.45
N ASN A 111 -10.29 -8.55 16.49
CA ASN A 111 -9.58 -9.80 16.74
C ASN A 111 -8.05 -9.66 16.65
N GLY A 112 -7.56 -8.51 16.19
CA GLY A 112 -6.16 -8.34 15.85
C GLY A 112 -5.86 -9.03 14.52
N SER A 113 -5.03 -10.06 14.54
CA SER A 113 -4.56 -10.75 13.34
C SER A 113 -5.70 -11.44 12.57
N LEU A 114 -5.66 -11.31 11.24
CA LEU A 114 -6.66 -11.81 10.32
C LEU A 114 -6.04 -12.75 9.30
N LYS A 115 -6.79 -13.79 8.94
CA LYS A 115 -6.43 -14.66 7.82
C LYS A 115 -6.94 -14.05 6.51
N ILE A 116 -6.03 -13.68 5.63
CA ILE A 116 -6.36 -13.21 4.28
C ILE A 116 -6.93 -14.34 3.41
N ASN A 117 -7.88 -14.01 2.54
CA ASN A 117 -8.35 -14.89 1.47
C ASN A 117 -7.86 -14.41 0.10
N LEU A 118 -7.07 -15.24 -0.59
CA LEU A 118 -6.49 -14.92 -1.90
C LEU A 118 -7.19 -15.63 -3.08
N ASN A 119 -8.22 -16.41 -2.77
CA ASN A 119 -9.07 -17.09 -3.74
C ASN A 119 -10.53 -16.77 -3.38
N PRO A 120 -10.99 -15.54 -3.66
CA PRO A 120 -12.40 -15.22 -3.53
C PRO A 120 -13.22 -16.23 -4.32
N THR A 121 -14.36 -16.67 -3.78
CA THR A 121 -15.27 -17.56 -4.51
C THR A 121 -15.74 -16.86 -5.79
N ASN A 122 -16.13 -17.63 -6.82
CA ASN A 122 -16.65 -17.09 -8.08
C ASN A 122 -17.87 -16.15 -7.89
N ASP A 123 -18.52 -16.22 -6.71
CA ASP A 123 -19.65 -15.37 -6.32
C ASP A 123 -19.26 -13.94 -5.91
N PHE A 124 -17.98 -13.67 -5.60
CA PHE A 124 -17.54 -12.30 -5.31
C PHE A 124 -17.44 -11.50 -6.61
N GLN A 125 -18.59 -11.02 -7.06
CA GLN A 125 -18.65 -10.00 -8.07
C GLN A 125 -18.84 -8.65 -7.38
N ILE A 126 -17.87 -7.75 -7.56
CA ILE A 126 -17.91 -6.36 -7.07
C ILE A 126 -19.23 -5.67 -7.43
N ARG A 127 -19.86 -6.11 -8.53
CA ARG A 127 -21.13 -5.60 -9.09
C ARG A 127 -22.39 -6.35 -8.63
N SER A 128 -22.28 -7.38 -7.78
CA SER A 128 -23.46 -8.16 -7.39
C SER A 128 -24.42 -7.35 -6.52
N SER A 129 -25.72 -7.49 -6.78
CA SER A 129 -26.80 -6.88 -5.98
C SER A 129 -26.78 -7.36 -4.52
N LEU A 130 -26.23 -8.55 -4.26
CA LEU A 130 -26.09 -9.14 -2.92
C LEU A 130 -25.11 -8.36 -2.06
N THR A 131 -23.88 -8.11 -2.54
CA THR A 131 -22.88 -7.31 -1.81
C THR A 131 -23.44 -5.92 -1.45
N LEU A 132 -24.25 -5.35 -2.33
CA LEU A 132 -24.90 -4.05 -2.14
C LEU A 132 -26.01 -4.08 -1.09
N LYS A 133 -26.86 -5.11 -1.11
CA LYS A 133 -27.92 -5.31 -0.11
C LYS A 133 -27.31 -5.49 1.28
N TYR A 134 -26.25 -6.28 1.39
CA TYR A 134 -25.53 -6.46 2.66
C TYR A 134 -24.98 -5.13 3.16
N VAL A 135 -24.25 -4.36 2.35
CA VAL A 135 -23.65 -3.12 2.87
C VAL A 135 -24.71 -2.09 3.28
N LYS A 136 -25.82 -1.96 2.53
CA LYS A 136 -26.93 -1.07 2.91
C LYS A 136 -27.58 -1.49 4.23
N LEU A 137 -27.86 -2.78 4.42
CA LEU A 137 -28.43 -3.31 5.67
C LEU A 137 -27.52 -3.05 6.88
N TRP A 138 -26.21 -3.24 6.71
CA TRP A 138 -25.27 -3.08 7.82
C TRP A 138 -25.07 -1.62 8.24
N LYS A 139 -25.14 -0.67 7.30
CA LYS A 139 -25.09 0.78 7.58
C LYS A 139 -26.16 1.22 8.58
N THR A 140 -27.34 0.62 8.53
CA THR A 140 -28.50 1.06 9.33
C THR A 140 -28.41 0.68 10.81
N PHE A 141 -27.60 -0.31 11.17
CA PHE A 141 -27.63 -0.90 12.52
C PHE A 141 -26.31 -0.80 13.31
N ASN A 142 -25.22 -0.29 12.72
CA ASN A 142 -23.88 -0.45 13.30
C ASN A 142 -22.98 0.80 13.25
N THR A 143 -23.52 2.02 13.17
CA THR A 143 -22.69 3.23 13.17
C THR A 143 -22.01 3.46 14.53
N CYS A 144 -20.80 4.02 14.51
CA CYS A 144 -20.16 4.56 15.70
C CYS A 144 -20.04 6.08 15.59
N SER A 145 -20.44 6.79 16.65
CA SER A 145 -20.44 8.25 16.72
C SER A 145 -19.07 8.88 16.52
N ILE A 146 -18.00 8.18 16.91
CA ILE A 146 -16.62 8.61 16.70
C ILE A 146 -16.30 8.85 15.21
N PHE A 147 -16.90 8.09 14.30
CA PHE A 147 -16.67 8.21 12.86
C PHE A 147 -17.74 9.04 12.13
N GLU A 148 -18.74 9.61 12.82
CA GLU A 148 -19.86 10.32 12.17
C GLU A 148 -19.42 11.49 11.30
N ASN A 149 -18.39 12.21 11.73
CA ASN A 149 -17.84 13.36 11.00
C ASN A 149 -16.71 12.99 10.01
N GLU A 150 -16.35 11.71 9.92
CA GLU A 150 -15.38 11.23 8.94
C GLU A 150 -16.07 10.73 7.68
N THR A 151 -15.74 11.34 6.55
CA THR A 151 -16.09 10.87 5.21
C THR A 151 -14.81 10.44 4.52
N ILE A 152 -14.64 9.13 4.32
CA ILE A 152 -13.37 8.54 3.89
C ILE A 152 -13.39 8.26 2.39
N ALA A 153 -12.37 8.74 1.67
CA ALA A 153 -12.09 8.33 0.30
C ALA A 153 -10.89 7.39 0.27
N ILE A 154 -11.09 6.14 -0.16
CA ILE A 154 -10.01 5.17 -0.38
C ILE A 154 -9.62 5.22 -1.85
N ILE A 155 -8.49 5.82 -2.18
CA ILE A 155 -8.02 6.04 -3.55
C ILE A 155 -6.98 4.96 -3.90
N ILE A 156 -7.34 4.09 -4.84
CA ILE A 156 -6.50 2.99 -5.31
C ILE A 156 -5.96 3.32 -6.69
N SER A 157 -4.64 3.42 -6.82
CA SER A 157 -3.98 3.56 -8.13
C SER A 157 -4.00 2.21 -8.85
N TYR A 158 -4.38 2.21 -10.13
CA TYR A 158 -4.70 0.96 -10.83
C TYR A 158 -4.28 0.95 -12.31
N ARG A 159 -3.79 -0.21 -12.76
CA ARG A 159 -3.73 -0.61 -14.18
C ARG A 159 -3.41 -2.11 -14.27
N ASN A 160 -4.21 -2.90 -14.99
CA ASN A 160 -3.95 -4.31 -15.29
C ASN A 160 -3.61 -5.18 -14.06
N ARG A 161 -4.35 -5.01 -12.95
CA ARG A 161 -4.12 -5.74 -11.68
C ARG A 161 -5.40 -6.38 -11.13
N GLU A 162 -6.27 -6.87 -12.02
CA GLU A 162 -7.62 -7.35 -11.68
C GLU A 162 -7.64 -8.36 -10.52
N LYS A 163 -6.78 -9.38 -10.56
CA LYS A 163 -6.69 -10.39 -9.48
C LYS A 163 -6.32 -9.77 -8.13
N ASN A 164 -5.40 -8.81 -8.11
CA ASN A 164 -5.02 -8.12 -6.88
C ASN A 164 -6.17 -7.25 -6.38
N LEU A 165 -6.86 -6.55 -7.27
CA LEU A 165 -8.02 -5.74 -6.92
C LEU A 165 -9.17 -6.59 -6.33
N GLN A 166 -9.46 -7.74 -6.95
CA GLN A 166 -10.46 -8.68 -6.44
C GLN A 166 -10.08 -9.18 -5.04
N ASN A 167 -8.83 -9.60 -4.85
CA ASN A 167 -8.32 -10.03 -3.55
C ASN A 167 -8.40 -8.90 -2.51
N LEU A 168 -7.98 -7.68 -2.86
CA LEU A 168 -8.05 -6.53 -1.98
C LEU A 168 -9.50 -6.27 -1.54
N LEU A 169 -10.42 -6.10 -2.48
CA LEU A 169 -11.81 -5.76 -2.16
C LEU A 169 -12.52 -6.87 -1.37
N TYR A 170 -12.22 -8.14 -1.67
CA TYR A 170 -12.78 -9.27 -0.93
C TYR A 170 -12.42 -9.22 0.57
N ASN A 171 -11.19 -8.80 0.89
CA ASN A 171 -10.72 -8.73 2.27
C ASN A 171 -11.03 -7.38 2.93
N LEU A 172 -10.96 -6.27 2.18
CA LEU A 172 -11.09 -4.92 2.69
C LEU A 172 -12.53 -4.58 3.09
N LEU A 173 -13.54 -5.04 2.33
CA LEU A 173 -14.93 -4.70 2.66
C LEU A 173 -15.38 -5.27 4.02
N PRO A 174 -15.18 -6.57 4.33
CA PRO A 174 -15.45 -7.09 5.68
C PRO A 174 -14.53 -6.49 6.74
N PHE A 175 -13.32 -6.08 6.37
CA PHE A 175 -12.38 -5.42 7.28
C PHE A 175 -12.92 -4.08 7.80
N LEU A 176 -13.39 -3.21 6.90
CA LEU A 176 -14.00 -1.94 7.27
C LEU A 176 -15.30 -2.12 8.08
N GLN A 177 -16.07 -3.16 7.75
CA GLN A 177 -17.28 -3.50 8.52
C GLN A 177 -16.96 -3.90 9.96
N ARG A 178 -15.91 -4.70 10.20
CA ARG A 178 -15.47 -5.04 11.56
C ARG A 178 -15.08 -3.80 12.35
N GLN A 179 -14.50 -2.80 11.70
CA GLN A 179 -14.14 -1.51 12.33
C GLN A 179 -15.33 -0.56 12.50
N LYS A 180 -16.54 -0.95 12.09
CA LYS A 180 -17.74 -0.08 12.04
C LYS A 180 -17.53 1.21 11.23
N ILE A 181 -16.65 1.16 10.22
CA ILE A 181 -16.40 2.26 9.30
C ILE A 181 -17.34 2.11 8.11
N PHE A 182 -18.30 3.02 8.01
CA PHE A 182 -19.37 2.94 7.02
C PHE A 182 -19.45 4.16 6.09
N ASN A 183 -18.98 5.32 6.53
CA ASN A 183 -18.98 6.52 5.70
C ASN A 183 -17.72 6.59 4.83
N TYR A 184 -17.60 5.65 3.91
CA TYR A 184 -16.50 5.58 2.95
C TYR A 184 -16.98 5.33 1.53
N LYS A 185 -16.11 5.69 0.57
CA LYS A 185 -16.24 5.31 -0.84
C LYS A 185 -14.86 4.96 -1.39
N ILE A 186 -14.80 3.85 -2.14
CA ILE A 186 -13.57 3.38 -2.79
C ILE A 186 -13.52 3.97 -4.19
N PHE A 187 -12.37 4.53 -4.58
CA PHE A 187 -12.14 5.10 -5.89
C PHE A 187 -10.99 4.37 -6.56
N ILE A 188 -11.27 3.70 -7.68
CA ILE A 188 -10.25 3.07 -8.52
C ILE A 188 -9.83 4.10 -9.56
N ILE A 189 -8.57 4.53 -9.53
CA ILE A 189 -8.02 5.49 -10.50
C ILE A 189 -7.18 4.72 -11.50
N GLU A 190 -7.77 4.44 -12.67
CA GLU A 190 -7.16 3.63 -13.71
C GLU A 190 -6.41 4.48 -14.73
N GLN A 191 -5.12 4.21 -14.91
CA GLN A 191 -4.35 4.79 -16.01
C GLN A 191 -4.72 4.14 -17.35
N GLN A 192 -5.40 4.89 -18.21
CA GLN A 192 -5.77 4.46 -19.57
C GLN A 192 -4.61 4.56 -20.56
N THR A 193 -3.64 5.46 -20.31
CA THR A 193 -2.55 5.74 -21.26
C THR A 193 -1.58 4.56 -21.33
N SER A 194 -1.26 4.13 -22.56
CA SER A 194 -0.17 3.19 -22.85
C SER A 194 1.18 3.79 -22.42
N GLY A 195 2.10 2.97 -21.94
CA GLY A 195 3.43 3.44 -21.49
C GLY A 195 3.66 3.27 -19.98
N ALA A 196 4.64 3.97 -19.43
CA ALA A 196 5.05 3.83 -18.04
C ALA A 196 3.94 4.16 -17.02
N PHE A 197 3.84 3.38 -15.94
CA PHE A 197 2.87 3.63 -14.87
C PHE A 197 3.34 4.83 -14.02
N ASN A 198 2.43 5.69 -13.57
CA ASN A 198 2.77 6.83 -12.70
C ASN A 198 1.82 6.91 -11.50
N LYS A 199 2.22 6.30 -10.38
CA LYS A 199 1.45 6.21 -9.13
C LYS A 199 1.13 7.57 -8.53
N GLY A 200 2.14 8.42 -8.36
CA GLY A 200 1.97 9.77 -7.78
C GLY A 200 1.00 10.63 -8.58
N ARG A 201 1.12 10.61 -9.91
CA ARG A 201 0.19 11.34 -10.80
C ARG A 201 -1.24 10.81 -10.72
N LEU A 202 -1.43 9.49 -10.60
CA LEU A 202 -2.76 8.89 -10.38
C LEU A 202 -3.39 9.34 -9.05
N TYR A 203 -2.60 9.37 -7.97
CA TYR A 203 -3.08 9.87 -6.69
C TYR A 203 -3.46 11.35 -6.74
N ASN A 204 -2.64 12.19 -7.39
CA ASN A 204 -2.95 13.61 -7.55
C ASN A 204 -4.24 13.85 -8.35
N ILE A 205 -4.38 13.24 -9.54
CA ILE A 205 -5.58 13.45 -10.36
C ILE A 205 -6.82 12.86 -9.69
N GLY A 206 -6.68 11.69 -9.05
CA GLY A 206 -7.74 11.08 -8.25
C GLY A 206 -8.21 12.03 -7.14
N PHE A 207 -7.30 12.51 -6.31
CA PHE A 207 -7.60 13.48 -5.24
C PHE A 207 -8.27 14.74 -5.80
N TYR A 208 -7.68 15.34 -6.83
CA TYR A 208 -8.17 16.57 -7.46
C TYR A 208 -9.63 16.45 -7.93
N HIS A 209 -10.01 15.32 -8.53
CA HIS A 209 -11.38 15.08 -8.96
C HIS A 209 -12.31 14.72 -7.79
N ILE A 210 -11.87 13.87 -6.86
CA ILE A 210 -12.67 13.39 -5.73
C ILE A 210 -13.03 14.53 -4.76
N MET A 211 -12.13 15.50 -4.56
CA MET A 211 -12.43 16.69 -3.77
C MET A 211 -13.59 17.51 -4.32
N LYS A 212 -13.88 17.44 -5.63
CA LYS A 212 -15.01 18.14 -6.26
C LYS A 212 -16.34 17.39 -6.09
N ILE A 213 -16.31 16.06 -6.23
CA ILE A 213 -17.53 15.24 -6.31
C ILE A 213 -17.94 14.56 -4.99
N TYR A 214 -17.00 14.35 -4.07
CA TYR A 214 -17.23 13.59 -2.84
C TYR A 214 -16.86 14.37 -1.57
N LYS A 215 -15.91 15.31 -1.66
CA LYS A 215 -15.48 16.19 -0.55
C LYS A 215 -15.16 15.40 0.74
N PRO A 216 -14.27 14.40 0.68
CA PRO A 216 -13.93 13.61 1.86
C PRO A 216 -13.25 14.48 2.93
N THR A 217 -13.39 14.10 4.20
CA THR A 217 -12.61 14.68 5.32
C THR A 217 -11.38 13.83 5.66
N CYS A 218 -11.26 12.64 5.05
CA CYS A 218 -10.13 11.74 5.16
C CYS A 218 -9.83 11.05 3.83
N VAL A 219 -8.55 10.96 3.46
CA VAL A 219 -8.10 10.27 2.25
C VAL A 219 -7.13 9.16 2.61
N ILE A 220 -7.33 7.98 2.03
CA ILE A 220 -6.44 6.82 2.15
C ILE A 220 -5.93 6.49 0.75
N PHE A 221 -4.65 6.76 0.48
CA PHE A 221 -3.96 6.30 -0.72
C PHE A 221 -3.50 4.86 -0.52
N HIS A 222 -3.80 4.00 -1.47
CA HIS A 222 -3.71 2.56 -1.25
C HIS A 222 -3.24 1.80 -2.48
N ASP A 223 -2.12 1.09 -2.35
CA ASP A 223 -1.61 0.20 -3.40
C ASP A 223 -2.53 -1.02 -3.56
N VAL A 224 -2.86 -1.38 -4.80
CA VAL A 224 -3.89 -2.41 -5.09
C VAL A 224 -3.53 -3.82 -4.61
N ASP A 225 -2.26 -4.11 -4.36
CA ASP A 225 -1.75 -5.41 -3.96
C ASP A 225 -1.47 -5.55 -2.46
N LEU A 226 -1.72 -4.55 -1.64
CA LEU A 226 -1.54 -4.64 -0.19
C LEU A 226 -2.85 -5.00 0.51
N ILE A 227 -2.87 -6.05 1.33
CA ILE A 227 -4.09 -6.45 2.07
C ILE A 227 -3.81 -6.33 3.56
N PRO A 228 -4.62 -5.59 4.35
CA PRO A 228 -4.40 -5.47 5.79
C PRO A 228 -4.63 -6.81 6.50
N GLU A 229 -3.71 -7.17 7.38
CA GLU A 229 -3.72 -8.44 8.14
C GLU A 229 -4.09 -8.25 9.62
N ASN A 230 -4.38 -7.03 10.07
CA ASN A 230 -4.75 -6.76 11.46
C ASN A 230 -5.87 -5.71 11.56
N ASP A 231 -7.05 -6.08 12.10
CA ASP A 231 -8.21 -5.17 12.20
C ASP A 231 -8.09 -4.09 13.27
N GLN A 232 -7.03 -4.09 14.06
CA GLN A 232 -6.64 -2.98 14.94
C GLN A 232 -5.93 -1.86 14.19
N ASN A 233 -5.60 -2.05 12.91
CA ASN A 233 -5.11 -0.98 12.05
C ASN A 233 -6.29 -0.19 11.47
N LEU A 234 -6.73 0.86 12.17
CA LEU A 234 -7.94 1.62 11.84
C LEU A 234 -7.81 2.38 10.50
N TYR A 235 -8.75 2.17 9.58
CA TYR A 235 -8.82 2.85 8.28
C TYR A 235 -9.53 4.22 8.42
N SER A 236 -8.95 5.10 9.23
CA SER A 236 -9.50 6.41 9.58
C SER A 236 -8.39 7.47 9.70
N CYS A 237 -8.75 8.75 9.59
CA CYS A 237 -7.82 9.85 9.88
C CYS A 237 -7.80 10.23 11.36
N LEU A 238 -8.60 9.54 12.18
CA LEU A 238 -8.55 9.64 13.62
C LEU A 238 -7.19 9.19 14.13
N THR A 239 -6.42 10.18 14.60
CA THR A 239 -5.14 9.97 15.25
C THR A 239 -5.03 10.82 16.50
N LEU A 240 -4.00 10.54 17.30
CA LEU A 240 -3.71 11.29 18.51
C LEU A 240 -3.43 12.78 18.27
N THR A 241 -3.01 13.15 17.05
CA THR A 241 -2.53 14.52 16.75
C THR A 241 -2.89 15.02 15.35
N ASN A 242 -3.87 14.39 14.68
CA ASN A 242 -4.23 14.67 13.29
C ASN A 242 -3.08 14.55 12.28
N HIS A 243 -1.98 13.88 12.64
CA HIS A 243 -0.89 13.60 11.72
C HIS A 243 -1.25 12.50 10.70
N PRO A 244 -0.65 12.51 9.50
CA PRO A 244 -0.73 11.42 8.54
C PRO A 244 -0.30 10.08 9.14
N LEU A 245 -0.90 8.98 8.66
CA LEU A 245 -0.50 7.61 9.03
C LEU A 245 0.06 6.86 7.83
N HIS A 246 1.31 6.41 7.93
CA HIS A 246 1.81 5.34 7.07
C HIS A 246 1.33 4.00 7.65
N MET A 247 0.23 3.48 7.10
CA MET A 247 -0.47 2.32 7.64
C MET A 247 0.28 1.01 7.41
N SER A 248 0.93 0.86 6.26
CA SER A 248 1.67 -0.36 5.87
C SER A 248 3.08 -0.41 6.43
N ALA A 249 3.20 -0.25 7.76
CA ALA A 249 4.49 -0.22 8.45
C ALA A 249 5.24 -1.57 8.39
N ASN A 250 4.52 -2.69 8.33
CA ASN A 250 5.06 -4.03 8.32
C ASN A 250 4.48 -4.80 7.13
N VAL A 251 5.25 -4.98 6.07
CA VAL A 251 4.78 -5.66 4.85
C VAL A 251 5.39 -7.06 4.76
N ARG A 252 4.53 -8.06 4.59
CA ARG A 252 4.90 -9.46 4.37
C ARG A 252 4.82 -9.79 2.90
N PHE A 253 5.99 -9.98 2.29
CA PHE A 253 6.08 -10.45 0.92
C PHE A 253 5.89 -11.96 0.85
N LYS A 254 5.06 -12.43 -0.08
CA LYS A 254 4.79 -13.86 -0.28
C LYS A 254 6.07 -14.70 -0.46
N ILE A 255 7.09 -14.11 -1.08
CA ILE A 255 8.36 -14.78 -1.41
C ILE A 255 9.20 -15.05 -0.15
N ASN A 256 9.09 -14.21 0.88
CA ASN A 256 9.95 -14.27 2.07
C ASN A 256 9.19 -14.81 3.28
N GLY A 257 7.87 -14.63 3.32
CA GLY A 257 7.02 -15.00 4.46
C GLY A 257 7.23 -14.17 5.72
N SER A 258 8.33 -13.41 5.81
CA SER A 258 8.65 -12.49 6.90
C SER A 258 8.15 -11.06 6.62
N TYR A 259 7.84 -10.34 7.70
CA TYR A 259 7.56 -8.92 7.64
C TYR A 259 8.86 -8.13 7.50
N THR A 260 8.87 -7.14 6.62
CA THR A 260 9.97 -6.19 6.48
C THR A 260 9.49 -4.80 6.89
N THR A 261 10.18 -4.20 7.86
CA THR A 261 10.11 -2.77 8.15
C THR A 261 11.25 -2.10 7.38
N ILE A 262 10.94 -1.32 6.34
CA ILE A 262 11.96 -0.92 5.37
C ILE A 262 12.84 0.20 5.92
N TYR A 263 12.26 1.37 6.25
CA TYR A 263 12.94 2.48 6.96
C TYR A 263 11.97 3.58 7.43
N SER A 264 12.44 4.48 8.30
CA SER A 264 11.62 5.43 9.07
C SER A 264 10.97 6.56 8.28
N PHE A 265 11.42 6.88 7.06
CA PHE A 265 10.81 7.95 6.24
C PHE A 265 9.92 7.44 5.10
N LEU A 266 9.86 6.12 4.88
CA LEU A 266 9.01 5.55 3.84
C LEU A 266 7.53 5.79 4.16
N VAL A 267 6.78 6.29 3.18
CA VAL A 267 5.32 6.50 3.25
C VAL A 267 4.58 5.80 2.11
N GLY A 268 5.18 4.73 1.57
CA GLY A 268 4.62 3.94 0.48
C GLY A 268 3.55 2.94 0.91
N GLY A 269 2.99 2.20 -0.05
CA GLY A 269 1.96 1.21 0.22
C GLY A 269 0.60 1.81 0.54
N VAL A 270 0.33 2.04 1.83
CA VAL A 270 -0.95 2.60 2.32
C VAL A 270 -0.67 3.80 3.23
N LEU A 271 -1.16 4.98 2.81
CA LEU A 271 -1.00 6.25 3.49
C LEU A 271 -2.36 6.90 3.73
N THR A 272 -2.64 7.24 4.98
CA THR A 272 -3.82 8.01 5.37
C THR A 272 -3.44 9.46 5.65
N ILE A 273 -4.19 10.40 5.10
CA ILE A 273 -3.91 11.83 5.19
C ILE A 273 -5.20 12.66 5.12
N ARG A 274 -5.24 13.77 5.85
CA ARG A 274 -6.31 14.76 5.72
C ARG A 274 -6.14 15.59 4.44
N PRO A 275 -7.23 15.98 3.76
CA PRO A 275 -7.15 16.77 2.53
C PRO A 275 -6.30 18.03 2.65
N GLU A 276 -6.40 18.75 3.77
CA GLU A 276 -5.69 20.00 4.03
C GLU A 276 -4.18 19.77 4.04
N THR A 277 -3.74 18.68 4.69
CA THR A 277 -2.32 18.29 4.72
C THR A 277 -1.82 17.88 3.34
N PHE A 278 -2.63 17.16 2.55
CA PHE A 278 -2.24 16.78 1.18
C PHE A 278 -2.11 17.99 0.25
N ILE A 279 -3.01 18.97 0.39
CA ILE A 279 -2.95 20.25 -0.34
C ILE A 279 -1.71 21.05 0.09
N LEU A 280 -1.42 21.16 1.39
CA LEU A 280 -0.24 21.85 1.92
C LEU A 280 1.08 21.29 1.37
N LEU A 281 1.13 19.97 1.12
CA LEU A 281 2.30 19.29 0.56
C LEU A 281 2.43 19.46 -0.95
N ASN A 282 1.45 20.07 -1.61
CA ASN A 282 1.28 20.06 -3.05
C ASN A 282 1.19 18.62 -3.62
N GLY A 283 0.59 17.68 -2.87
CA GLY A 283 0.44 16.28 -3.29
C GLY A 283 1.76 15.54 -3.58
N TYR A 284 1.67 14.43 -4.32
CA TYR A 284 2.82 13.65 -4.77
C TYR A 284 3.55 14.36 -5.94
N SER A 285 4.80 13.97 -6.23
CA SER A 285 5.49 14.35 -7.46
C SER A 285 4.83 13.70 -8.70
N ASN A 286 4.66 14.45 -9.79
CA ASN A 286 4.10 13.93 -11.05
C ASN A 286 5.17 13.33 -11.98
N ARG A 287 6.44 13.27 -11.56
CA ARG A 287 7.60 12.96 -12.42
C ARG A 287 8.10 11.52 -12.35
N TYR A 288 7.55 10.71 -11.46
CA TYR A 288 7.96 9.31 -11.28
C TYR A 288 7.18 8.37 -12.20
N PHE A 289 7.74 8.13 -13.38
CA PHE A 289 7.29 7.09 -14.30
C PHE A 289 8.07 5.81 -14.04
N ASN A 290 7.37 4.67 -14.05
CA ASN A 290 7.87 3.37 -13.58
C ASN A 290 8.12 3.34 -12.06
N TRP A 291 8.59 2.21 -11.54
CA TRP A 291 8.67 1.97 -10.10
C TRP A 291 9.84 2.72 -9.43
N GLY A 292 9.57 3.35 -8.29
CA GLY A 292 10.55 3.72 -7.28
C GLY A 292 10.82 5.23 -7.17
N GLY A 293 10.89 5.69 -5.90
CA GLY A 293 11.30 7.03 -5.49
C GLY A 293 10.15 8.03 -5.26
N GLU A 294 8.94 7.73 -5.68
CA GLU A 294 7.77 8.60 -5.49
C GLU A 294 7.30 8.65 -4.04
N ASP A 295 7.33 7.50 -3.36
CA ASP A 295 6.98 7.39 -1.94
C ASP A 295 8.06 8.03 -1.06
N ASP A 296 9.32 7.95 -1.50
CA ASP A 296 10.46 8.63 -0.87
C ASP A 296 10.35 10.16 -1.01
N ASP A 297 10.05 10.66 -2.21
CA ASP A 297 9.80 12.09 -2.47
C ASP A 297 8.68 12.61 -1.57
N MET A 298 7.57 11.89 -1.45
CA MET A 298 6.48 12.26 -0.53
C MET A 298 6.95 12.29 0.94
N GLY A 299 7.79 11.34 1.35
CA GLY A 299 8.47 11.37 2.65
C GLY A 299 9.28 12.66 2.85
N LEU A 300 10.06 13.07 1.85
CA LEU A 300 10.83 14.32 1.88
C LEU A 300 9.94 15.56 1.94
N ARG A 301 8.78 15.55 1.26
CA ARG A 301 7.80 16.64 1.32
C ARG A 301 7.25 16.83 2.73
N PHE A 302 6.94 15.74 3.44
CA PHE A 302 6.54 15.81 4.85
C PHE A 302 7.62 16.45 5.72
N LEU A 303 8.88 16.00 5.57
CA LEU A 303 10.01 16.54 6.32
C LEU A 303 10.22 18.04 6.04
N SER A 304 10.08 18.48 4.79
CA SER A 304 10.26 19.89 4.41
C SER A 304 9.23 20.86 4.99
N LYS A 305 8.08 20.33 5.44
CA LYS A 305 6.99 21.10 6.07
C LYS A 305 6.86 20.81 7.57
N ASP A 306 7.84 20.14 8.16
CA ASP A 306 7.85 19.71 9.56
C ASP A 306 6.60 18.93 9.99
N ILE A 307 6.07 18.11 9.08
CA ILE A 307 4.91 17.24 9.34
C ILE A 307 5.40 15.88 9.78
N CYS A 308 5.03 15.50 11.00
CA CYS A 308 5.26 14.16 11.53
C CYS A 308 4.40 13.11 10.84
N VAL A 309 4.92 11.89 10.69
CA VAL A 309 4.17 10.72 10.19
C VAL A 309 4.07 9.66 11.28
N GLN A 310 2.86 9.16 11.53
CA GLN A 310 2.60 8.08 12.47
C GLN A 310 2.56 6.73 11.78
N ARG A 311 2.92 5.67 12.50
CA ARG A 311 2.89 4.28 12.03
C ARG A 311 2.25 3.40 13.10
N PRO A 312 1.12 2.74 12.82
CA PRO A 312 0.50 1.85 13.79
C PRO A 312 1.40 0.63 14.04
N THR A 313 1.54 0.23 15.31
CA THR A 313 2.24 -1.03 15.67
C THR A 313 1.53 -2.25 15.10
N THR A 314 0.24 -2.11 14.78
CA THR A 314 -0.65 -3.09 14.15
C THR A 314 -0.66 -3.01 12.62
N GLY A 315 0.23 -2.20 12.01
CA GLY A 315 0.31 -1.94 10.56
C GLY A 315 0.80 -3.11 9.69
N TYR A 316 0.24 -4.31 9.86
CA TYR A 316 0.62 -5.54 9.15
C TYR A 316 -0.15 -5.72 7.85
N TYR A 317 0.57 -5.97 6.76
CA TYR A 317 0.00 -6.13 5.42
C TYR A 317 0.61 -7.32 4.68
N TYR A 318 -0.22 -8.00 3.90
CA TYR A 318 0.21 -8.97 2.92
C TYR A 318 0.41 -8.30 1.56
N ALA A 319 1.57 -8.49 0.94
CA ALA A 319 1.83 -8.08 -0.44
C ALA A 319 1.45 -9.19 -1.43
N GLY A 320 0.46 -8.89 -2.25
CA GLY A 320 -0.01 -9.68 -3.38
C GLY A 320 1.07 -9.89 -4.43
N SER A 321 1.01 -11.01 -5.13
CA SER A 321 2.02 -11.35 -6.14
C SER A 321 1.82 -10.52 -7.41
N HIS A 322 2.94 -10.11 -8.00
CA HIS A 322 2.98 -9.46 -9.30
C HIS A 322 4.31 -9.71 -10.01
N SER A 323 4.36 -9.43 -11.31
CA SER A 323 5.61 -9.44 -12.07
C SER A 323 6.54 -8.31 -11.61
N THR A 324 7.85 -8.53 -11.74
CA THR A 324 8.86 -7.50 -11.47
C THR A 324 8.56 -6.25 -12.29
N GLN A 325 8.56 -5.10 -11.63
CA GLN A 325 8.29 -3.82 -12.27
C GLN A 325 9.57 -3.23 -12.84
N ILE A 326 9.45 -2.57 -14.00
CA ILE A 326 10.53 -1.74 -14.55
C ILE A 326 10.82 -0.64 -13.54
N ARG A 327 12.10 -0.38 -13.28
CA ARG A 327 12.53 0.65 -12.33
C ARG A 327 12.68 1.99 -13.04
N ASN A 328 12.38 3.06 -12.34
CA ASN A 328 12.73 4.41 -12.81
C ASN A 328 14.24 4.61 -12.68
N GLU A 329 14.92 4.76 -13.83
CA GLU A 329 16.38 4.97 -13.91
C GLU A 329 16.80 6.32 -13.30
N ASN A 330 15.92 7.32 -13.38
CA ASN A 330 16.14 8.68 -12.91
C ASN A 330 15.72 8.91 -11.45
N ARG A 331 15.21 7.89 -10.74
CA ARG A 331 14.63 8.06 -9.39
C ARG A 331 15.54 8.79 -8.40
N PHE A 332 16.85 8.51 -8.41
CA PHE A 332 17.80 9.17 -7.52
C PHE A 332 18.06 10.63 -7.91
N LYS A 333 18.03 10.93 -9.21
CA LYS A 333 18.16 12.30 -9.72
C LYS A 333 16.92 13.13 -9.33
N LEU A 334 15.74 12.54 -9.45
CA LEU A 334 14.47 13.18 -9.04
C LEU A 334 14.38 13.36 -7.51
N LEU A 335 14.95 12.43 -6.73
CA LEU A 335 15.01 12.55 -5.28
C LEU A 335 15.95 13.67 -4.84
N PHE A 336 17.03 13.91 -5.59
CA PHE A 336 18.01 14.94 -5.28
C PHE A 336 17.40 16.34 -5.21
N ASP A 337 16.43 16.65 -6.06
CA ASP A 337 15.79 17.97 -6.12
C ASP A 337 14.33 17.94 -5.62
N ALA A 338 13.87 16.86 -4.98
CA ALA A 338 12.49 16.67 -4.54
C ALA A 338 11.89 17.89 -3.80
N THR A 339 12.59 18.36 -2.77
CA THR A 339 12.17 19.52 -1.96
C THR A 339 12.18 20.83 -2.75
N LEU A 340 13.17 21.03 -3.63
CA LEU A 340 13.26 22.22 -4.49
C LEU A 340 12.13 22.29 -5.52
N ARG A 341 11.64 21.13 -5.97
CA ARG A 341 10.57 21.02 -6.96
C ARG A 341 9.17 21.03 -6.36
N GLN A 342 9.04 20.88 -5.05
CA GLN A 342 7.75 20.61 -4.41
C GLN A 342 6.70 21.67 -4.74
N ASP A 343 7.07 22.96 -4.82
CA ASP A 343 6.13 24.05 -5.08
C ASP A 343 5.74 24.18 -6.57
N ILE A 344 6.46 23.52 -7.49
CA ILE A 344 6.21 23.59 -8.95
C ILE A 344 5.80 22.25 -9.59
N ASP A 345 5.87 21.16 -8.83
CA ASP A 345 5.52 19.81 -9.28
C ASP A 345 4.63 19.10 -8.26
N GLY A 346 3.36 18.94 -8.60
CA GLY A 346 2.44 18.14 -7.82
C GLY A 346 0.96 18.43 -8.09
N LEU A 347 0.18 18.67 -7.05
CA LEU A 347 -1.27 18.87 -7.18
C LEU A 347 -1.61 20.14 -8.00
N ASN A 348 -0.80 21.19 -7.90
CA ASN A 348 -1.03 22.48 -8.53
C ASN A 348 -0.91 22.51 -10.06
N ASN A 349 -0.27 21.51 -10.67
CA ASN A 349 -0.11 21.41 -12.12
C ASN A 349 -0.73 20.13 -12.70
N ILE A 350 -1.51 19.38 -11.91
CA ILE A 350 -2.05 18.08 -12.35
C ILE A 350 -3.05 18.18 -13.50
N ASP A 351 -3.83 19.27 -13.54
CA ASP A 351 -4.86 19.53 -14.54
C ASP A 351 -4.28 19.79 -15.94
N GLN A 352 -3.03 20.22 -16.02
CA GLN A 352 -2.26 20.37 -17.25
C GLN A 352 -1.60 19.07 -17.72
N LEU A 353 -1.51 18.06 -16.83
CA LEU A 353 -0.78 16.81 -17.07
C LEU A 353 -1.70 15.60 -17.28
N ALA A 354 -2.91 15.64 -16.72
CA ALA A 354 -3.86 14.55 -16.78
C ALA A 354 -5.31 15.05 -16.88
N ARG A 355 -6.18 14.22 -17.48
CA ARG A 355 -7.62 14.43 -17.45
C ARG A 355 -8.37 13.13 -17.19
N VAL A 356 -9.52 13.23 -16.52
CA VAL A 356 -10.50 12.14 -16.45
C VAL A 356 -11.16 11.96 -17.82
N THR A 357 -11.27 10.70 -18.26
CA THR A 357 -11.92 10.32 -19.51
C THR A 357 -13.30 9.73 -19.28
N ASN A 358 -13.44 8.86 -18.29
CA ASN A 358 -14.70 8.21 -17.93
C ASN A 358 -14.81 8.03 -16.41
N THR A 359 -16.04 8.04 -15.92
CA THR A 359 -16.39 7.73 -14.53
C THR A 359 -17.53 6.72 -14.54
N TYR A 360 -17.35 5.60 -13.85
CA TYR A 360 -18.36 4.57 -13.64
C TYR A 360 -18.68 4.46 -12.16
N GLU A 361 -19.89 4.86 -11.78
CA GLU A 361 -20.32 4.83 -10.39
C GLU A 361 -20.99 3.50 -10.04
N TYR A 362 -20.45 2.85 -9.03
CA TYR A 362 -21.08 1.76 -8.31
C TYR A 362 -21.30 2.20 -6.85
N PRO A 363 -22.19 1.54 -6.08
CA PRO A 363 -22.59 2.08 -4.78
C PRO A 363 -21.47 2.23 -3.74
N LEU A 364 -20.42 1.39 -3.78
CA LEU A 364 -19.25 1.50 -2.91
C LEU A 364 -17.95 1.80 -3.64
N VAL A 365 -17.94 1.64 -4.96
CA VAL A 365 -16.76 1.77 -5.79
C VAL A 365 -17.08 2.76 -6.89
N THR A 366 -16.23 3.75 -7.12
CA THR A 366 -16.28 4.56 -8.33
C THR A 366 -15.00 4.33 -9.11
N TRP A 367 -15.16 3.94 -10.37
CA TRP A 367 -14.07 3.67 -11.26
C TRP A 367 -13.84 4.88 -12.15
N ILE A 368 -12.66 5.48 -12.07
CA ILE A 368 -12.30 6.69 -12.80
C ILE A 368 -11.14 6.34 -13.72
N THR A 369 -11.34 6.45 -15.03
CA THR A 369 -10.26 6.29 -16.01
C THR A 369 -9.63 7.64 -16.29
N VAL A 370 -8.30 7.67 -16.35
CA VAL A 370 -7.53 8.90 -16.57
C VAL A 370 -6.55 8.72 -17.72
N LYS A 371 -6.35 9.82 -18.46
CA LYS A 371 -5.41 9.89 -19.57
C LYS A 371 -4.40 11.03 -19.36
N TRP A 372 -3.14 10.76 -19.66
CA TRP A 372 -2.08 11.77 -19.70
C TRP A 372 -2.25 12.66 -20.94
N ILE A 373 -2.09 13.97 -20.77
CA ILE A 373 -2.31 14.97 -21.82
C ILE A 373 -1.03 15.72 -22.22
N ASP A 374 0.06 15.51 -21.49
CA ASP A 374 1.36 16.07 -21.81
C ASP A 374 2.05 15.29 -22.95
N LYS A 375 2.73 16.02 -23.84
CA LYS A 375 3.46 15.44 -24.99
C LYS A 375 4.55 14.42 -24.59
N TYR A 376 5.00 14.46 -23.34
CA TYR A 376 6.01 13.52 -22.81
C TYR A 376 5.44 12.13 -22.50
N SER A 377 4.12 12.00 -22.33
CA SER A 377 3.48 10.70 -22.07
C SER A 377 3.27 9.83 -23.31
N SER A 378 3.40 10.42 -24.50
CA SER A 378 3.32 9.71 -25.79
C SER A 378 4.67 9.16 -26.29
N ILE A 379 5.75 9.39 -25.55
CA ILE A 379 7.11 8.96 -25.91
C ILE A 379 7.62 8.01 -24.81
N SER A 380 7.06 6.82 -24.73
CA SER A 380 7.67 5.68 -24.01
C SER A 380 7.19 4.36 -24.59
#